data_AF-A0AAW0B638-F1
#
_entry.id   AF-A0AAW0B638-F1
#
_cell.length_a   1.000
_cell.length_b   1.000
_cell.length_c   1.000
_cell.angle_alpha   90.00
_cell.angle_beta   90.00
_cell.angle_gamma   90.00
#
_symmetry.space_group_name_H-M   'P 1'
#
loop_
_entity.id
_entity.type
_entity.pdbx_description
1 polymer ?
#
loop_
_entity_poly.entity_id
_entity_poly.type
_entity_poly.pdbx_seq_one_letter_code
_entity_poly.pdbx_strand_id
1 'polypeptide(L)'
;MCYLLTPPHLLVLVPLTDSSTNPSQAKTASPDEDDDDIEDQSSGITFEESLEEVPELVLPSGRGIDPNDYLSVQGKWVHKQRICRVVINADSEPKSTERLRRVRGHTKVNGKKRDDVNPEALLGANTFILGDPFCTLPRTDQTLSLALVRSTAIHEDGVSRGSILAPTIRNPQAKVKLSGQVLSLTMVPTLDDILPESDNPISEDKSPWSWIWNGRFLKVDSAIAGIKQTTEKVVIVSVLGALTELVNHRPVDVVPRLGDRAYEINSEGRSWELDDGPMGAVCEMLWDVVVKEKIALTSLASVKKSADFPYSFDNGNRALVCQDGTQQLMQQHDSKVQRVCLLCGQRPKGPNEWRTHISTHVLRSIRGVAESLRTPVGLSLPCGLCASSGKSACEVSLLTKGPTTHVLTECEKSVNITYKSAEHGSKSTPCRNVPIVCKLCHPDQPPPGTCQRAQWRYNMPEHLSAAHPEYASPLNRFS
;
A
#
# COMPACT_ATOMS: atom_id res chain seq x y z
N MET A 1 -5.79 19.17 28.15
CA MET A 1 -7.16 19.14 28.72
C MET A 1 -7.89 17.98 28.06
N CYS A 2 -7.99 16.83 28.73
CA CYS A 2 -8.67 15.65 28.17
C CYS A 2 -10.05 15.52 28.84
N TYR A 3 -11.10 15.53 28.03
CA TYR A 3 -12.45 15.20 28.48
C TYR A 3 -12.52 13.70 28.79
N LEU A 4 -12.87 13.38 30.04
CA LEU A 4 -13.26 12.05 30.47
C LEU A 4 -14.64 11.76 29.86
N LEU A 5 -14.70 10.82 28.91
CA LEU A 5 -15.96 10.30 28.38
C LEU A 5 -16.62 9.40 29.45
N THR A 6 -17.85 9.72 29.84
CA THR A 6 -18.73 8.85 30.61
C THR A 6 -19.27 7.72 29.71
N PRO A 7 -19.40 6.48 30.22
CA PRO A 7 -19.89 5.35 29.43
C PRO A 7 -21.43 5.33 29.37
N PRO A 8 -22.06 5.00 28.22
CA PRO A 8 -23.49 4.74 28.18
C PRO A 8 -23.81 3.26 28.50
N HIS A 9 -24.82 3.09 29.36
CA HIS A 9 -25.62 1.88 29.63
C HIS A 9 -24.91 0.52 29.75
N LEU A 10 -24.65 0.13 31.01
CA LEU A 10 -24.34 -1.22 31.45
C LEU A 10 -25.49 -2.19 31.08
N LEU A 11 -25.19 -3.22 30.28
CA LEU A 11 -25.98 -4.45 30.25
C LEU A 11 -25.76 -5.19 31.57
N VAL A 12 -26.84 -5.43 32.31
CA VAL A 12 -26.82 -6.22 33.56
C VAL A 12 -26.58 -7.68 33.20
N LEU A 13 -25.42 -8.22 33.59
CA LEU A 13 -25.13 -9.66 33.53
C LEU A 13 -25.53 -10.30 34.86
N VAL A 14 -26.38 -11.32 34.80
CA VAL A 14 -26.75 -12.16 35.95
C VAL A 14 -25.70 -13.26 36.12
N PRO A 15 -25.10 -13.45 37.31
CA PRO A 15 -24.20 -14.57 37.54
C PRO A 15 -25.00 -15.86 37.82
N LEU A 16 -24.61 -16.96 37.19
CA LEU A 16 -25.11 -18.30 37.52
C LEU A 16 -24.33 -18.85 38.73
N THR A 17 -25.06 -19.29 39.74
CA THR A 17 -24.54 -19.99 40.92
C THR A 17 -24.49 -21.49 40.67
N ASP A 18 -23.36 -22.12 40.99
CA ASP A 18 -23.18 -23.56 41.05
C ASP A 18 -24.09 -24.20 42.11
N SER A 19 -24.78 -25.28 41.73
CA SER A 19 -25.32 -26.24 42.70
C SER A 19 -24.87 -27.65 42.30
N SER A 20 -23.97 -28.19 43.11
CA SER A 20 -23.64 -29.61 43.13
C SER A 20 -24.33 -30.24 44.34
N THR A 21 -24.98 -31.37 44.15
CA THR A 21 -24.97 -32.52 45.07
C THR A 21 -25.81 -33.67 44.49
N ASN A 22 -25.12 -34.76 44.14
CA ASN A 22 -25.67 -36.11 44.10
C ASN A 22 -25.69 -36.67 45.54
N PRO A 23 -26.56 -37.65 45.85
CA PRO A 23 -26.00 -39.00 45.94
C PRO A 23 -26.89 -40.16 45.47
N SER A 24 -26.15 -41.20 45.05
CA SER A 24 -26.47 -42.58 44.72
C SER A 24 -27.43 -43.36 45.63
N GLN A 25 -28.16 -44.32 45.05
CA GLN A 25 -28.36 -45.74 45.47
C GLN A 25 -29.28 -46.43 44.43
N ALA A 26 -28.92 -47.52 43.74
CA ALA A 26 -28.65 -48.92 44.10
C ALA A 26 -29.85 -49.88 43.85
N LYS A 27 -29.70 -50.72 42.80
CA LYS A 27 -30.19 -52.10 42.55
C LYS A 27 -31.50 -52.62 43.18
N THR A 28 -32.36 -53.24 42.36
CA THR A 28 -32.85 -54.66 42.40
C THR A 28 -33.89 -54.86 41.27
N ALA A 29 -33.68 -55.80 40.34
CA ALA A 29 -34.20 -57.19 40.26
C ALA A 29 -35.69 -57.29 39.80
N SER A 30 -35.86 -57.99 38.66
CA SER A 30 -37.07 -58.53 37.99
C SER A 30 -37.82 -59.57 38.89
N PRO A 31 -39.02 -60.14 38.56
CA PRO A 31 -39.49 -60.46 37.19
C PRO A 31 -41.03 -60.57 36.92
N ASP A 32 -41.33 -60.89 35.64
CA ASP A 32 -42.41 -61.74 35.06
C ASP A 32 -43.91 -61.34 34.97
N GLU A 33 -44.45 -61.64 33.77
CA GLU A 33 -45.83 -62.04 33.36
C GLU A 33 -46.95 -60.96 33.39
N ASP A 34 -47.94 -60.85 32.50
CA ASP A 34 -48.40 -61.58 31.30
C ASP A 34 -49.37 -60.67 30.48
N ASP A 35 -49.53 -61.00 29.20
CA ASP A 35 -50.70 -60.94 28.30
C ASP A 35 -51.67 -59.74 28.14
N ASP A 36 -52.01 -59.59 26.85
CA ASP A 36 -53.30 -59.24 26.23
C ASP A 36 -53.71 -57.80 25.85
N ASP A 37 -54.02 -57.72 24.55
CA ASP A 37 -55.11 -57.01 23.87
C ASP A 37 -55.04 -55.50 23.56
N ILE A 38 -54.71 -55.27 22.28
CA ILE A 38 -55.38 -54.43 21.27
C ILE A 38 -56.52 -53.53 21.81
N GLU A 39 -56.26 -52.23 21.91
CA GLU A 39 -57.27 -51.22 21.58
C GLU A 39 -56.65 -49.98 20.90
N ASP A 40 -57.24 -49.67 19.76
CA ASP A 40 -57.04 -48.51 18.90
C ASP A 40 -57.52 -47.24 19.64
N GLN A 41 -56.59 -46.40 20.10
CA GLN A 41 -56.92 -45.09 20.67
C GLN A 41 -56.08 -43.99 20.03
N SER A 42 -56.79 -43.19 19.24
CA SER A 42 -56.38 -41.89 18.74
C SER A 42 -56.08 -40.94 19.91
N SER A 43 -54.81 -40.80 20.27
CA SER A 43 -54.33 -39.73 21.15
C SER A 43 -53.79 -38.59 20.30
N GLY A 44 -54.44 -37.43 20.39
CA GLY A 44 -54.06 -36.21 19.70
C GLY A 44 -52.61 -35.83 19.99
N ILE A 45 -51.84 -35.66 18.92
CA ILE A 45 -50.51 -35.07 18.96
C ILE A 45 -50.70 -33.60 19.32
N THR A 46 -50.52 -33.26 20.59
CA THR A 46 -50.34 -31.88 21.04
C THR A 46 -49.01 -31.37 20.48
N PHE A 47 -49.05 -30.21 19.81
CA PHE A 47 -47.94 -29.54 19.11
C PHE A 47 -46.74 -29.18 20.03
N GLU A 48 -46.78 -29.53 21.31
CA GLU A 48 -45.77 -29.23 22.31
C GLU A 48 -44.74 -30.36 22.53
N GLU A 49 -44.90 -31.53 21.92
CA GLU A 49 -43.99 -32.68 22.11
C GLU A 49 -42.93 -32.90 21.01
N SER A 50 -42.80 -31.96 20.06
CA SER A 50 -41.76 -32.05 19.01
C SER A 50 -40.85 -30.82 18.95
N LEU A 51 -40.52 -30.25 20.11
CA LEU A 51 -39.32 -29.44 20.25
C LEU A 51 -38.14 -30.42 20.39
N GLU A 52 -37.50 -30.74 19.27
CA GLU A 52 -36.19 -31.41 19.26
C GLU A 52 -35.30 -30.69 20.28
N GLU A 53 -34.83 -31.42 21.30
CA GLU A 53 -33.92 -30.90 22.33
C GLU A 53 -32.82 -30.09 21.64
N VAL A 54 -32.82 -28.77 21.88
CA VAL A 54 -31.83 -27.88 21.30
C VAL A 54 -30.47 -28.40 21.77
N PRO A 55 -29.61 -28.91 20.86
CA PRO A 55 -28.40 -29.60 21.27
C PRO A 55 -27.56 -28.66 22.12
N GLU A 56 -27.24 -29.13 23.32
CA GLU A 56 -26.50 -28.35 24.31
C GLU A 56 -25.19 -27.90 23.67
N LEU A 57 -25.00 -26.58 23.58
CA LEU A 57 -23.87 -25.99 22.87
C LEU A 57 -22.59 -26.25 23.67
N VAL A 58 -21.87 -27.32 23.34
CA VAL A 58 -20.59 -27.64 23.95
C VAL A 58 -19.58 -26.52 23.70
N LEU A 59 -19.05 -25.95 24.78
CA LEU A 59 -18.01 -24.92 24.72
C LEU A 59 -16.78 -25.44 23.95
N PRO A 60 -16.18 -24.63 23.06
CA PRO A 60 -14.94 -25.02 22.38
C PRO A 60 -13.85 -25.37 23.39
N SER A 61 -13.28 -26.56 23.28
CA SER A 61 -12.19 -27.04 24.14
C SER A 61 -11.05 -27.62 23.30
N GLY A 62 -9.81 -27.51 23.80
CA GLY A 62 -8.62 -27.97 23.10
C GLY A 62 -7.35 -27.24 23.55
N ARG A 63 -6.18 -27.76 23.14
CA ARG A 63 -4.90 -27.17 23.51
C ARG A 63 -4.78 -25.73 22.99
N GLY A 64 -4.71 -24.77 23.91
CA GLY A 64 -4.58 -23.34 23.60
C GLY A 64 -5.91 -22.60 23.37
N ILE A 65 -7.05 -23.22 23.68
CA ILE A 65 -8.39 -22.62 23.66
C ILE A 65 -8.83 -22.39 25.10
N ASP A 66 -9.10 -21.13 25.48
CA ASP A 66 -9.73 -20.78 26.74
C ASP A 66 -11.24 -20.62 26.51
N PRO A 67 -12.11 -21.42 27.15
CA PRO A 67 -13.57 -21.29 27.04
C PRO A 67 -14.08 -19.89 27.39
N ASN A 68 -13.39 -19.16 28.28
CA ASN A 68 -13.76 -17.80 28.67
C ASN A 68 -13.60 -16.77 27.55
N ASP A 69 -12.86 -17.12 26.50
CA ASP A 69 -12.69 -16.25 25.34
C ASP A 69 -13.88 -16.30 24.37
N TYR A 70 -14.92 -17.10 24.64
CA TYR A 70 -16.08 -17.27 23.75
C TYR A 70 -17.37 -16.70 24.33
N LEU A 71 -18.25 -16.24 23.46
CA LEU A 71 -19.60 -15.78 23.75
C LEU A 71 -20.59 -16.49 22.83
N SER A 72 -21.77 -16.86 23.33
CA SER A 72 -22.83 -17.42 22.49
C SER A 72 -23.58 -16.28 21.80
N VAL A 73 -23.56 -16.26 20.47
CA VAL A 73 -24.27 -15.28 19.64
C VAL A 73 -25.14 -16.04 18.65
N GLN A 74 -26.47 -15.94 18.81
CA GLN A 74 -27.45 -16.62 17.96
C GLN A 74 -27.21 -18.15 17.86
N GLY A 75 -26.96 -18.80 19.00
CA GLY A 75 -26.74 -20.24 19.06
C GLY A 75 -25.40 -20.72 18.48
N LYS A 76 -24.42 -19.81 18.32
CA LYS A 76 -23.06 -20.15 17.88
C LYS A 76 -22.03 -19.56 18.83
N TRP A 77 -21.00 -20.34 19.17
CA TRP A 77 -19.86 -19.84 19.93
C TRP A 77 -18.96 -18.95 19.07
N VAL A 78 -18.81 -17.70 19.48
CA VAL A 78 -18.01 -16.69 18.79
C VAL A 78 -16.94 -16.17 19.75
N HIS A 79 -15.68 -16.20 19.33
CA HIS A 79 -14.56 -15.69 20.13
C HIS A 79 -14.70 -14.16 20.36
N LYS A 80 -14.47 -13.67 21.58
CA LYS A 80 -14.54 -12.25 21.98
C LYS A 80 -13.71 -11.35 21.08
N GLN A 81 -12.47 -11.76 20.76
CA GLN A 81 -11.63 -11.06 19.78
C GLN A 81 -12.32 -10.86 18.41
N ARG A 82 -13.17 -11.79 17.94
CA ARG A 82 -13.95 -11.61 16.70
C ARG A 82 -15.03 -10.55 16.89
N ILE A 83 -15.73 -10.56 18.02
CA ILE A 83 -16.74 -9.55 18.34
C ILE A 83 -16.07 -8.17 18.44
N CYS A 84 -14.99 -8.04 19.21
CA CYS A 84 -14.22 -6.81 19.29
C CYS A 84 -13.71 -6.37 17.91
N ARG A 85 -13.24 -7.28 17.05
CA ARG A 85 -12.84 -6.91 15.68
C ARG A 85 -14.00 -6.49 14.80
N VAL A 86 -15.15 -7.15 14.87
CA VAL A 86 -16.32 -6.76 14.07
C VAL A 86 -16.85 -5.40 14.54
N VAL A 87 -16.84 -5.14 15.85
CA VAL A 87 -17.28 -3.88 16.44
C VAL A 87 -16.28 -2.75 16.18
N ILE A 88 -14.98 -3.00 16.36
CA ILE A 88 -13.92 -1.97 16.21
C ILE A 88 -13.51 -1.79 14.74
N ASN A 89 -13.56 -2.85 13.94
CA ASN A 89 -13.04 -2.91 12.57
C ASN A 89 -13.92 -3.80 11.66
N ALA A 90 -15.21 -3.47 11.55
CA ALA A 90 -16.18 -4.21 10.72
C ALA A 90 -15.65 -4.53 9.30
N ASP A 91 -14.83 -3.64 8.73
CA ASP A 91 -14.30 -3.77 7.37
C ASP A 91 -13.04 -4.63 7.24
N SER A 92 -12.41 -5.03 8.36
CA SER A 92 -11.06 -5.63 8.36
C SER A 92 -11.05 -7.15 8.63
N GLU A 93 -12.06 -7.90 8.19
CA GLU A 93 -12.00 -9.37 8.34
C GLU A 93 -10.93 -9.98 7.40
N PRO A 94 -9.86 -10.61 7.92
CA PRO A 94 -8.89 -11.30 7.08
C PRO A 94 -9.57 -12.50 6.41
N LYS A 95 -9.93 -12.29 5.15
CA LYS A 95 -10.47 -13.31 4.25
C LYS A 95 -9.53 -14.51 4.18
N SER A 96 -10.09 -15.72 4.08
CA SER A 96 -9.28 -16.93 3.91
C SER A 96 -8.28 -16.78 2.75
N THR A 97 -7.05 -17.26 2.95
CA THR A 97 -6.03 -17.32 1.90
C THR A 97 -6.42 -18.27 0.78
N GLU A 98 -7.27 -19.25 1.07
CA GLU A 98 -7.81 -20.18 0.09
C GLU A 98 -9.02 -19.56 -0.63
N ARG A 99 -8.92 -19.42 -1.97
CA ARG A 99 -9.94 -18.76 -2.81
C ARG A 99 -11.32 -19.38 -2.65
N LEU A 100 -11.43 -20.71 -2.65
CA LEU A 100 -12.73 -21.40 -2.53
C LEU A 100 -13.39 -21.18 -1.17
N ARG A 101 -12.61 -21.23 -0.08
CA ARG A 101 -13.10 -20.92 1.26
C ARG A 101 -13.56 -19.47 1.38
N ARG A 102 -12.83 -18.54 0.77
CA ARG A 102 -13.22 -17.12 0.71
C ARG A 102 -14.53 -16.90 -0.06
N VAL A 103 -14.72 -17.60 -1.18
CA VAL A 103 -15.99 -17.56 -1.94
C VAL A 103 -17.15 -18.08 -1.10
N ARG A 104 -16.90 -19.04 -0.20
CA ARG A 104 -17.88 -19.55 0.78
C ARG A 104 -17.96 -18.72 2.07
N GLY A 105 -17.45 -17.49 2.08
CA GLY A 105 -17.51 -16.59 3.25
C GLY A 105 -16.62 -16.99 4.44
N HIS A 106 -15.73 -17.97 4.28
CA HIS A 106 -14.86 -18.39 5.39
C HIS A 106 -13.70 -17.40 5.56
N THR A 107 -13.53 -16.95 6.79
CA THR A 107 -12.36 -16.19 7.24
C THR A 107 -11.30 -17.13 7.80
N LYS A 108 -10.09 -16.63 8.04
CA LYS A 108 -9.06 -17.42 8.72
C LYS A 108 -9.45 -17.66 10.18
N VAL A 109 -10.15 -18.76 10.43
CA VAL A 109 -10.29 -19.36 11.76
C VAL A 109 -8.92 -19.95 12.10
N ASN A 110 -8.21 -19.41 13.09
CA ASN A 110 -6.87 -19.88 13.52
C ASN A 110 -5.70 -19.52 12.60
N GLY A 111 -5.67 -18.31 12.02
CA GLY A 111 -4.36 -17.76 11.64
C GLY A 111 -3.49 -17.74 12.89
N LYS A 112 -2.31 -18.41 12.89
CA LYS A 112 -1.32 -18.46 14.00
C LYS A 112 -1.52 -17.24 14.88
N LYS A 113 -1.96 -17.44 16.13
CA LYS A 113 -2.24 -16.39 17.09
C LYS A 113 -1.18 -15.30 16.92
N ARG A 114 -1.58 -14.16 16.33
CA ARG A 114 -0.75 -12.96 16.36
C ARG A 114 -0.95 -12.40 17.77
N ASP A 115 -0.36 -13.08 18.74
CA ASP A 115 -0.41 -12.73 20.17
C ASP A 115 0.35 -11.42 20.47
N ASP A 116 0.87 -10.73 19.45
CA ASP A 116 1.60 -9.47 19.59
C ASP A 116 0.73 -8.29 20.05
N VAL A 117 -0.60 -8.39 20.02
CA VAL A 117 -1.45 -7.31 20.54
C VAL A 117 -1.57 -7.45 22.04
N ASN A 118 -0.61 -6.85 22.77
CA ASN A 118 -0.72 -6.69 24.20
C ASN A 118 -1.98 -5.85 24.52
N PRO A 119 -2.99 -6.38 25.24
CA PRO A 119 -4.20 -5.63 25.57
C PRO A 119 -3.91 -4.36 26.39
N GLU A 120 -2.85 -4.34 27.20
CA GLU A 120 -2.42 -3.12 27.90
C GLU A 120 -1.90 -2.06 26.93
N ALA A 121 -1.30 -2.49 25.82
CA ALA A 121 -0.82 -1.58 24.79
C ALA A 121 -1.96 -0.94 23.99
N LEU A 122 -3.16 -1.56 23.93
CA LEU A 122 -4.34 -0.97 23.27
C LEU A 122 -4.79 0.34 23.94
N LEU A 123 -4.53 0.50 25.24
CA LEU A 123 -4.85 1.70 26.00
C LEU A 123 -3.68 2.69 26.07
N GLY A 124 -2.50 2.30 25.56
CA GLY A 124 -1.33 3.15 25.55
C GLY A 124 -1.50 4.29 24.54
N ALA A 125 -1.44 5.54 25.01
CA ALA A 125 -1.57 6.75 24.19
C ALA A 125 -0.55 6.86 23.02
N ASN A 126 0.46 5.98 23.00
CA ASN A 126 1.54 5.97 22.01
C ASN A 126 1.59 4.69 21.17
N THR A 127 0.57 3.82 21.25
CA THR A 127 0.51 2.59 20.46
C THR A 127 -0.30 2.85 19.20
N PHE A 128 0.29 2.53 18.05
CA PHE A 128 -0.39 2.49 16.76
C PHE A 128 -0.80 1.06 16.44
N ILE A 129 -2.06 0.86 16.07
CA ILE A 129 -2.63 -0.46 15.78
C ILE A 129 -3.17 -0.55 14.34
N LEU A 130 -3.43 -1.78 13.90
CA LEU A 130 -4.11 -1.99 12.61
C LEU A 130 -5.51 -1.38 12.64
N GLY A 131 -5.84 -0.61 11.61
CA GLY A 131 -7.08 0.16 11.51
C GLY A 131 -6.90 1.66 11.81
N ASP A 132 -5.82 2.05 12.50
CA ASP A 132 -5.58 3.47 12.82
C ASP A 132 -5.29 4.28 11.54
N PRO A 133 -5.76 5.54 11.48
CA PRO A 133 -5.44 6.44 10.39
C PRO A 133 -4.03 7.01 10.53
N PHE A 134 -3.37 7.21 9.39
CA PHE A 134 -2.13 7.96 9.30
C PHE A 134 -2.10 8.79 8.01
N CYS A 135 -1.33 9.85 8.01
CA CYS A 135 -1.09 10.69 6.85
C CYS A 135 0.25 10.34 6.17
N THR A 136 0.31 10.49 4.85
CA THR A 136 1.55 10.35 4.07
C THR A 136 1.47 11.18 2.78
N LEU A 137 2.59 11.34 2.07
CA LEU A 137 2.71 12.13 0.84
C LEU A 137 2.91 11.24 -0.40
N PRO A 138 1.83 10.65 -0.97
CA PRO A 138 1.94 10.00 -2.27
C PRO A 138 2.04 11.01 -3.42
N ARG A 139 2.68 10.58 -4.50
CA ARG A 139 2.69 11.28 -5.78
C ARG A 139 1.48 10.94 -6.62
N THR A 140 0.85 11.96 -7.17
CA THR A 140 -0.20 11.84 -8.18
C THR A 140 0.19 12.60 -9.42
N ASP A 141 0.66 11.87 -10.43
CA ASP A 141 1.25 12.41 -11.67
C ASP A 141 2.40 13.40 -11.38
N GLN A 142 2.09 14.70 -11.41
CA GLN A 142 2.99 15.83 -11.23
C GLN A 142 2.80 16.57 -9.90
N THR A 143 1.88 16.13 -9.04
CA THR A 143 1.64 16.76 -7.74
C THR A 143 1.96 15.82 -6.60
N LEU A 144 2.40 16.41 -5.50
CA LEU A 144 2.57 15.76 -4.22
C LEU A 144 1.45 16.26 -3.29
N SER A 145 0.63 15.35 -2.78
CA SER A 145 -0.56 15.70 -2.01
C SER A 145 -0.65 14.82 -0.77
N LEU A 146 -1.14 15.38 0.32
CA LEU A 146 -1.38 14.64 1.55
C LEU A 146 -2.51 13.63 1.34
N ALA A 147 -2.29 12.39 1.75
CA ALA A 147 -3.30 11.35 1.78
C ALA A 147 -3.50 10.86 3.20
N LEU A 148 -4.76 10.88 3.65
CA LEU A 148 -5.20 10.12 4.82
C LEU A 148 -5.40 8.65 4.46
N VAL A 149 -4.81 7.76 5.25
CA VAL A 149 -4.73 6.33 4.95
C VAL A 149 -5.14 5.54 6.19
N ARG A 150 -6.05 4.58 6.01
CA ARG A 150 -6.39 3.61 7.07
C ARG A 150 -5.42 2.43 7.02
N SER A 151 -4.74 2.16 8.13
CA SER A 151 -3.75 1.09 8.23
C SER A 151 -4.37 -0.30 8.03
N THR A 152 -3.78 -1.09 7.14
CA THR A 152 -4.18 -2.48 6.87
C THR A 152 -3.06 -3.48 7.14
N ALA A 153 -1.81 -3.02 7.18
CA ALA A 153 -0.67 -3.85 7.54
C ALA A 153 0.48 -3.02 8.12
N ILE A 154 1.09 -3.53 9.18
CA ILE A 154 2.31 -3.01 9.80
C ILE A 154 3.39 -4.07 9.58
N HIS A 155 4.56 -3.66 9.09
CA HIS A 155 5.75 -4.50 9.00
C HIS A 155 6.93 -3.80 9.67
N GLU A 156 7.69 -4.53 10.48
CA GLU A 156 8.90 -4.08 11.14
C GLU A 156 10.01 -5.07 10.77
N ASP A 157 11.05 -4.60 10.08
CA ASP A 157 12.14 -5.44 9.54
C ASP A 157 11.65 -6.69 8.77
N GLY A 158 10.57 -6.51 8.01
CA GLY A 158 9.93 -7.57 7.21
C GLY A 158 8.97 -8.48 7.98
N VAL A 159 8.89 -8.37 9.32
CA VAL A 159 7.96 -9.13 10.17
C VAL A 159 6.65 -8.37 10.32
N SER A 160 5.51 -9.05 10.09
CA SER A 160 4.20 -8.41 10.22
C SER A 160 3.78 -8.29 11.69
N ARG A 161 3.42 -7.07 12.10
CA ARG A 161 2.99 -6.73 13.46
C ARG A 161 1.49 -6.41 13.52
N GLY A 162 0.88 -6.60 14.69
CA GLY A 162 -0.49 -6.17 14.99
C GLY A 162 -0.58 -4.76 15.55
N SER A 163 0.48 -4.31 16.21
CA SER A 163 0.65 -2.99 16.80
C SER A 163 2.13 -2.60 16.82
N ILE A 164 2.43 -1.31 16.97
CA ILE A 164 3.79 -0.77 17.07
C ILE A 164 3.77 0.55 17.83
N LEU A 165 4.84 0.90 18.53
CA LEU A 165 4.93 2.20 19.21
C LEU A 165 5.14 3.33 18.19
N ALA A 166 4.44 4.45 18.37
CA ALA A 166 4.53 5.63 17.50
C ALA A 166 5.97 6.17 17.34
N PRO A 167 6.82 6.25 18.39
CA PRO A 167 8.22 6.63 18.23
C PRO A 167 9.02 5.69 17.32
N THR A 168 8.69 4.39 17.32
CA THR A 168 9.36 3.40 16.46
C THR A 168 8.97 3.60 14.99
N ILE A 169 7.71 3.96 14.70
CA ILE A 169 7.27 4.29 13.33
C ILE A 169 8.09 5.45 12.77
N ARG A 170 8.28 6.52 13.56
CA ARG A 170 9.00 7.74 13.15
C ARG A 170 10.51 7.53 13.00
N ASN A 171 11.08 6.43 13.50
CA ASN A 171 12.51 6.15 13.42
C ASN A 171 12.87 5.54 12.04
N PRO A 172 13.66 6.23 11.19
CA PRO A 172 14.07 5.70 9.89
C PRO A 172 14.87 4.40 9.98
N GLN A 173 15.59 4.18 11.10
CA GLN A 173 16.44 2.99 11.30
C GLN A 173 15.64 1.74 11.66
N ALA A 174 14.40 1.90 12.14
CA ALA A 174 13.54 0.77 12.51
C ALA A 174 12.99 0.01 11.29
N LYS A 175 13.20 0.53 10.07
CA LYS A 175 12.74 -0.07 8.79
C LYS A 175 11.26 -0.45 8.82
N VAL A 176 10.46 0.37 9.51
CA VAL A 176 9.02 0.17 9.58
C VAL A 176 8.41 0.48 8.23
N LYS A 177 7.47 -0.37 7.80
CA LYS A 177 6.69 -0.18 6.58
C LYS A 177 5.20 -0.28 6.92
N LEU A 178 4.47 0.79 6.64
CA LEU A 178 3.02 0.85 6.81
C LEU A 178 2.35 0.67 5.45
N SER A 179 1.26 -0.08 5.42
CA SER A 179 0.42 -0.20 4.23
C SER A 179 -1.05 0.00 4.59
N GLY A 180 -1.79 0.67 3.72
CA GLY A 180 -3.15 1.05 4.04
C GLY A 180 -3.95 1.49 2.83
N GLN A 181 -5.25 1.64 3.05
CA GLN A 181 -6.20 2.07 2.03
C GLN A 181 -6.38 3.59 2.13
N VAL A 182 -6.29 4.29 1.00
CA VAL A 182 -6.48 5.75 0.97
C VAL A 182 -7.97 6.05 1.17
N LEU A 183 -8.28 6.96 2.09
CA LEU A 183 -9.66 7.37 2.38
C LEU A 183 -10.17 8.40 1.38
N SER A 184 -11.48 8.45 1.16
CA SER A 184 -12.11 9.52 0.37
C SER A 184 -12.63 10.60 1.33
N LEU A 185 -12.03 11.79 1.27
CA LEU A 185 -12.38 12.89 2.15
C LEU A 185 -13.32 13.88 1.46
N THR A 186 -14.19 14.51 2.24
CA THR A 186 -15.06 15.61 1.80
C THR A 186 -14.86 16.78 2.74
N MET A 187 -14.61 17.95 2.17
CA MET A 187 -14.45 19.19 2.93
C MET A 187 -15.81 19.70 3.38
N VAL A 188 -15.88 20.21 4.61
CA VAL A 188 -17.06 20.79 5.23
C VAL A 188 -16.68 21.99 6.10
N PRO A 189 -17.59 22.96 6.35
CA PRO A 189 -17.36 24.00 7.34
C PRO A 189 -17.20 23.42 8.75
N THR A 190 -16.31 23.97 9.57
CA THR A 190 -16.07 23.54 10.96
C THR A 190 -17.30 23.81 11.85
N LEU A 191 -17.61 22.89 12.78
CA LEU A 191 -18.81 23.01 13.65
C LEU A 191 -18.79 24.21 14.60
N ASP A 192 -17.62 24.66 15.01
CA ASP A 192 -17.46 25.77 15.97
C ASP A 192 -18.04 27.09 15.41
N ASP A 193 -18.12 27.24 14.08
CA ASP A 193 -18.68 28.42 13.42
C ASP A 193 -20.22 28.40 13.35
N ILE A 194 -20.86 27.27 13.66
CA ILE A 194 -22.31 27.08 13.51
C ILE A 194 -23.07 27.34 14.83
N LEU A 195 -22.38 27.28 15.98
CA LEU A 195 -22.98 27.59 17.27
C LEU A 195 -22.77 29.08 17.60
N PRO A 196 -23.80 29.94 17.46
CA PRO A 196 -23.74 31.28 18.03
C PRO A 196 -23.65 31.13 19.56
N GLU A 197 -22.95 32.06 20.24
CA GLU A 197 -23.00 32.29 21.71
C GLU A 197 -21.84 31.83 22.60
N SER A 198 -20.67 31.43 22.09
CA SER A 198 -19.48 31.44 22.97
C SER A 198 -18.66 32.71 22.74
N ASP A 199 -18.67 33.64 23.72
CA ASP A 199 -17.87 34.89 23.77
C ASP A 199 -16.34 34.65 23.79
N ASN A 200 -15.88 33.45 23.42
CA ASN A 200 -14.46 33.20 23.24
C ASN A 200 -14.02 33.88 21.93
N PRO A 201 -13.05 34.81 21.98
CA PRO A 201 -12.54 35.42 20.76
C PRO A 201 -12.05 34.32 19.83
N ILE A 202 -12.65 34.25 18.64
CA ILE A 202 -12.25 33.35 17.57
C ILE A 202 -10.75 33.57 17.36
N SER A 203 -9.92 32.56 17.61
CA SER A 203 -8.50 32.69 17.32
C SER A 203 -8.38 32.77 15.80
N GLU A 204 -7.92 33.90 15.27
CA GLU A 204 -7.81 34.18 13.82
C GLU A 204 -7.01 33.11 13.05
N ASP A 205 -6.28 32.25 13.76
CA ASP A 205 -5.44 31.19 13.20
C ASP A 205 -6.17 29.88 12.84
N LYS A 206 -7.45 29.70 13.18
CA LYS A 206 -8.17 28.46 12.86
C LYS A 206 -8.80 28.51 11.47
N SER A 207 -8.51 27.51 10.65
CA SER A 207 -9.18 27.32 9.35
C SER A 207 -10.68 27.05 9.57
N PRO A 208 -11.58 27.71 8.82
CA PRO A 208 -13.03 27.50 8.92
C PRO A 208 -13.47 26.17 8.27
N TRP A 209 -12.52 25.35 7.83
CA TRP A 209 -12.77 24.11 7.10
C TRP A 209 -12.24 22.90 7.85
N SER A 210 -12.95 21.78 7.69
CA SER A 210 -12.59 20.47 8.20
C SER A 210 -12.82 19.41 7.11
N TRP A 211 -12.15 18.27 7.26
CA TRP A 211 -12.20 17.15 6.34
C TRP A 211 -12.89 15.97 7.01
N ILE A 212 -14.01 15.50 6.45
CA ILE A 212 -14.71 14.31 6.92
C ILE A 212 -14.46 13.14 5.99
N TRP A 213 -14.16 11.97 6.55
CA TRP A 213 -14.16 10.73 5.78
C TRP A 213 -15.60 10.33 5.43
N ASN A 214 -15.90 10.28 4.13
CA ASN A 214 -17.25 10.05 3.62
C ASN A 214 -17.70 8.57 3.64
N GLY A 215 -16.91 7.69 4.28
CA GLY A 215 -17.12 6.24 4.41
C GLY A 215 -16.62 5.41 3.23
N ARG A 216 -16.15 6.03 2.14
CA ARG A 216 -15.55 5.31 1.01
C ARG A 216 -14.03 5.31 1.06
N PHE A 217 -13.46 4.26 0.49
CA PHE A 217 -12.06 4.22 0.12
C PHE A 217 -11.87 4.73 -1.31
N LEU A 218 -10.73 5.35 -1.57
CA LEU A 218 -10.32 5.77 -2.89
C LEU A 218 -10.26 4.54 -3.83
N LYS A 219 -10.98 4.60 -4.94
CA LYS A 219 -11.00 3.56 -5.97
C LYS A 219 -10.44 4.10 -7.28
N VAL A 220 -9.69 3.26 -8.00
CA VAL A 220 -9.15 3.59 -9.33
C VAL A 220 -9.44 2.47 -10.32
N ASP A 221 -9.59 2.85 -11.59
CA ASP A 221 -9.72 1.90 -12.67
C ASP A 221 -8.44 1.06 -12.82
N SER A 222 -8.64 -0.25 -12.73
CA SER A 222 -7.62 -1.26 -12.96
C SER A 222 -8.03 -2.10 -14.17
N ALA A 223 -7.24 -2.00 -15.24
CA ALA A 223 -7.37 -2.90 -16.37
C ALA A 223 -7.07 -4.34 -15.91
N ILE A 224 -7.94 -5.28 -16.28
CA ILE A 224 -7.70 -6.70 -16.10
C ILE A 224 -6.94 -7.20 -17.32
N ALA A 225 -5.77 -7.81 -17.11
CA ALA A 225 -4.98 -8.35 -18.20
C ALA A 225 -5.81 -9.35 -19.03
N GLY A 226 -5.92 -9.11 -20.34
CA GLY A 226 -6.64 -9.97 -21.28
C GLY A 226 -8.13 -9.64 -21.50
N ILE A 227 -8.71 -8.68 -20.76
CA ILE A 227 -10.12 -8.28 -20.93
C ILE A 227 -10.19 -6.77 -21.17
N LYS A 228 -11.04 -6.30 -22.08
CA LYS A 228 -11.28 -4.85 -22.32
C LYS A 228 -12.03 -4.16 -21.17
N GLN A 229 -12.44 -4.89 -20.14
CA GLN A 229 -13.20 -4.40 -19.02
C GLN A 229 -12.26 -3.87 -17.92
N THR A 230 -12.58 -2.70 -17.37
CA THR A 230 -11.93 -2.15 -16.18
C THR A 230 -12.71 -2.57 -14.94
N THR A 231 -11.99 -2.78 -13.85
CA THR A 231 -12.59 -2.95 -12.52
C THR A 231 -12.06 -1.88 -11.59
N GLU A 232 -12.95 -1.32 -10.77
CA GLU A 232 -12.55 -0.45 -9.68
C GLU A 232 -11.81 -1.26 -8.61
N LYS A 233 -10.61 -0.80 -8.24
CA LYS A 233 -9.85 -1.36 -7.13
C LYS A 233 -9.56 -0.29 -6.11
N VAL A 234 -9.70 -0.64 -4.84
CA VAL A 234 -9.28 0.22 -3.73
C VAL A 234 -7.77 0.48 -3.84
N VAL A 235 -7.39 1.75 -3.73
CA VAL A 235 -6.00 2.18 -3.73
C VAL A 235 -5.35 1.80 -2.41
N ILE A 236 -4.32 0.96 -2.50
CA ILE A 236 -3.48 0.60 -1.36
C ILE A 236 -2.11 1.23 -1.56
N VAL A 237 -1.66 2.01 -0.58
CA VAL A 237 -0.30 2.57 -0.55
C VAL A 237 0.55 1.81 0.46
N SER A 238 1.86 1.77 0.21
CA SER A 238 2.84 1.14 1.08
C SER A 238 4.03 2.07 1.21
N VAL A 239 4.28 2.56 2.43
CA VAL A 239 5.19 3.67 2.71
C VAL A 239 6.10 3.33 3.88
N LEU A 240 7.25 4.01 3.96
CA LEU A 240 8.15 3.92 5.11
C LEU A 240 7.50 4.63 6.31
N GLY A 241 7.62 4.05 7.51
CA GLY A 241 7.06 4.62 8.73
C GLY A 241 7.55 6.05 9.01
N ALA A 242 8.83 6.33 8.72
CA ALA A 242 9.39 7.67 8.86
C ALA A 242 8.74 8.71 7.93
N LEU A 243 7.98 8.29 6.91
CA LEU A 243 7.21 9.15 6.00
C LEU A 243 5.71 9.09 6.28
N THR A 244 5.37 8.83 7.54
CA THR A 244 3.99 8.83 8.01
C THR A 244 3.88 9.67 9.26
N GLU A 245 2.74 10.31 9.41
CA GLU A 245 2.41 11.05 10.62
C GLU A 245 1.05 10.60 11.13
N LEU A 246 1.00 10.33 12.43
CA LEU A 246 -0.24 9.91 13.10
C LEU A 246 -1.11 11.13 13.29
N VAL A 247 -2.39 11.00 12.95
CA VAL A 247 -3.33 12.12 13.04
C VAL A 247 -4.38 11.86 14.09
N ASN A 248 -4.60 12.86 14.93
CA ASN A 248 -5.73 12.91 15.82
C ASN A 248 -6.97 13.24 14.99
N HIS A 249 -7.99 12.41 15.10
CA HIS A 249 -9.28 12.64 14.46
C HIS A 249 -10.36 12.74 15.53
N ARG A 250 -11.40 13.51 15.24
CA ARG A 250 -12.57 13.61 16.11
C ARG A 250 -13.69 12.73 15.54
N PRO A 251 -14.34 11.87 16.33
CA PRO A 251 -15.56 11.20 15.89
C PRO A 251 -16.68 12.24 15.73
N VAL A 252 -17.39 12.21 14.61
CA VAL A 252 -18.49 13.13 14.31
C VAL A 252 -19.67 12.41 13.66
N ASP A 253 -20.88 12.91 13.91
CA ASP A 253 -22.08 12.48 13.20
C ASP A 253 -22.05 13.06 11.77
N VAL A 254 -21.96 12.18 10.78
CA VAL A 254 -21.66 12.53 9.38
C VAL A 254 -22.92 12.87 8.61
N VAL A 255 -23.99 12.12 8.86
CA VAL A 255 -25.28 12.23 8.16
C VAL A 255 -25.77 13.69 8.09
N PRO A 256 -25.83 14.46 9.19
CA PRO A 256 -26.29 15.85 9.13
C PRO A 256 -25.35 16.79 8.37
N ARG A 257 -24.08 16.42 8.19
CA ARG A 257 -23.05 17.31 7.60
C ARG A 257 -22.77 17.02 6.14
N LEU A 258 -22.87 15.77 5.71
CA LEU A 258 -22.60 15.36 4.33
C LEU A 258 -23.88 15.18 3.51
N GLY A 259 -25.03 14.92 4.14
CA GLY A 259 -26.28 14.57 3.45
C GLY A 259 -26.06 13.38 2.51
N ASP A 260 -26.47 13.52 1.25
CA ASP A 260 -26.34 12.48 0.21
C ASP A 260 -24.88 12.13 -0.14
N ARG A 261 -23.89 12.90 0.36
CA ARG A 261 -22.46 12.61 0.19
C ARG A 261 -21.91 11.61 1.22
N ALA A 262 -22.72 11.18 2.19
CA ALA A 262 -22.36 10.13 3.13
C ALA A 262 -22.58 8.74 2.49
N TYR A 263 -21.52 7.95 2.34
CA TYR A 263 -21.57 6.64 1.68
C TYR A 263 -21.00 5.55 2.58
N GLU A 264 -21.71 4.44 2.77
CA GLU A 264 -21.17 3.28 3.53
C GLU A 264 -20.69 3.65 4.96
N ILE A 265 -21.28 4.69 5.57
CA ILE A 265 -21.03 5.03 6.98
C ILE A 265 -21.55 3.89 7.86
N ASN A 266 -20.91 3.68 9.01
CA ASN A 266 -21.34 2.67 9.98
C ASN A 266 -22.81 2.86 10.40
N SER A 267 -23.38 1.86 11.07
CA SER A 267 -24.77 1.89 11.54
C SER A 267 -25.09 3.05 12.50
N GLU A 268 -24.08 3.66 13.10
CA GLU A 268 -24.22 4.81 13.99
C GLU A 268 -24.21 6.16 13.24
N GLY A 269 -23.94 6.16 11.93
CA GLY A 269 -23.83 7.40 11.15
C GLY A 269 -22.60 8.23 11.50
N ARG A 270 -21.58 7.63 12.14
CA ARG A 270 -20.37 8.31 12.64
C ARG A 270 -19.14 8.02 11.80
N SER A 271 -18.27 9.02 11.67
CA SER A 271 -16.96 8.90 11.01
C SER A 271 -15.95 9.85 11.63
N TRP A 272 -14.85 10.06 10.94
CA TRP A 272 -13.71 10.86 11.38
C TRP A 272 -13.73 12.23 10.73
N GLU A 273 -13.53 13.26 11.55
CA GLU A 273 -13.26 14.63 11.13
C GLU A 273 -11.82 15.01 11.50
N LEU A 274 -11.17 15.75 10.59
CA LEU A 274 -9.84 16.30 10.76
C LEU A 274 -9.85 17.79 10.40
N ASP A 275 -9.25 18.61 11.25
CA ASP A 275 -9.15 20.05 11.01
C ASP A 275 -8.16 20.33 9.87
N ASP A 276 -8.51 21.26 8.99
CA ASP A 276 -7.71 21.59 7.79
C ASP A 276 -6.32 22.18 8.14
N GLY A 277 -6.25 23.06 9.13
CA GLY A 277 -4.99 23.67 9.57
C GLY A 277 -3.94 22.64 10.02
N PRO A 278 -4.26 21.76 11.00
CA PRO A 278 -3.39 20.64 11.37
C PRO A 278 -3.01 19.72 10.21
N MET A 279 -3.91 19.44 9.26
CA MET A 279 -3.56 18.64 8.08
C MET A 279 -2.53 19.37 7.20
N GLY A 280 -2.66 20.68 7.01
CA GLY A 280 -1.66 21.51 6.34
C GLY A 280 -0.28 21.41 7.01
N ALA A 281 -0.23 21.57 8.34
CA ALA A 281 1.00 21.44 9.11
C ALA A 281 1.63 20.04 8.99
N VAL A 282 0.82 18.98 8.99
CA VAL A 282 1.29 17.60 8.75
C VAL A 282 1.89 17.44 7.36
N CYS A 283 1.31 18.09 6.35
CA CYS A 283 1.85 18.09 4.99
C CYS A 283 3.25 18.71 4.92
N GLU A 284 3.46 19.84 5.59
CA GLU A 284 4.76 20.51 5.67
C GLU A 284 5.79 19.68 6.45
N MET A 285 5.42 19.15 7.63
CA MET A 285 6.30 18.29 8.43
C MET A 285 6.77 17.06 7.65
N LEU A 286 5.88 16.39 6.92
CA LEU A 286 6.23 15.23 6.11
C LEU A 286 7.17 15.61 4.97
N TRP A 287 7.00 16.80 4.39
CA TRP A 287 7.89 17.32 3.36
C TRP A 287 9.29 17.61 3.89
N ASP A 288 9.39 18.23 5.07
CA ASP A 288 10.67 18.49 5.73
C ASP A 288 11.45 17.20 5.97
N VAL A 289 10.76 16.11 6.35
CA VAL A 289 11.40 14.80 6.48
C VAL A 289 11.93 14.29 5.13
N VAL A 290 11.16 14.43 4.05
CA VAL A 290 11.61 14.05 2.69
C VAL A 290 12.88 14.81 2.29
N VAL A 291 12.92 16.12 2.53
CA VAL A 291 14.07 16.98 2.22
C VAL A 291 15.28 16.63 3.09
N LYS A 292 15.08 16.55 4.41
CA LYS A 292 16.13 16.27 5.41
C LYS A 292 16.80 14.93 5.16
N GLU A 293 16.00 13.88 4.92
CA GLU A 293 16.48 12.53 4.67
C GLU A 293 16.88 12.30 3.19
N LYS A 294 16.83 13.35 2.35
CA LYS A 294 17.18 13.33 0.92
C LYS A 294 16.50 12.20 0.14
N ILE A 295 15.22 11.98 0.43
CA ILE A 295 14.46 10.89 -0.15
C ILE A 295 14.10 11.24 -1.60
N ALA A 296 14.49 10.38 -2.54
CA ALA A 296 14.20 10.59 -3.95
C ALA A 296 12.68 10.60 -4.18
N LEU A 297 12.14 11.64 -4.83
CA LEU A 297 10.69 11.72 -5.09
C LEU A 297 10.14 10.50 -5.85
N THR A 298 10.95 9.86 -6.70
CA THR A 298 10.57 8.64 -7.41
C THR A 298 10.36 7.41 -6.50
N SER A 299 10.87 7.41 -5.27
CA SER A 299 10.66 6.32 -4.30
C SER A 299 9.38 6.49 -3.47
N LEU A 300 8.78 7.68 -3.48
CA LEU A 300 7.50 7.92 -2.81
C LEU A 300 6.39 7.09 -3.48
N ALA A 301 5.41 6.67 -2.68
CA ALA A 301 4.26 5.92 -3.18
C ALA A 301 3.55 6.71 -4.29
N SER A 302 3.06 6.04 -5.32
CA SER A 302 2.36 6.69 -6.43
C SER A 302 0.91 6.25 -6.45
N VAL A 303 0.01 7.23 -6.50
CA VAL A 303 -1.43 7.05 -6.63
C VAL A 303 -1.85 7.62 -7.98
N LYS A 304 -2.74 6.93 -8.68
CA LYS A 304 -3.31 7.45 -9.93
C LYS A 304 -4.31 8.55 -9.60
N LYS A 305 -4.36 9.58 -10.43
CA LYS A 305 -5.42 10.59 -10.34
C LYS A 305 -6.78 9.92 -10.51
N SER A 306 -7.74 10.37 -9.71
CA SER A 306 -9.13 9.92 -9.73
C SER A 306 -10.06 11.11 -9.47
N ALA A 307 -11.36 10.85 -9.35
CA ALA A 307 -12.34 11.89 -8.99
C ALA A 307 -12.12 12.41 -7.57
N ASP A 308 -11.74 11.54 -6.63
CA ASP A 308 -11.65 11.86 -5.20
C ASP A 308 -10.21 12.13 -4.72
N PHE A 309 -9.22 12.01 -5.62
CA PHE A 309 -7.81 12.26 -5.27
C PHE A 309 -6.96 12.80 -6.45
N PRO A 310 -6.15 13.86 -6.27
CA PRO A 310 -5.95 14.63 -5.03
C PRO A 310 -7.24 15.25 -4.51
N TYR A 311 -7.35 15.43 -3.19
CA TYR A 311 -8.52 16.06 -2.60
C TYR A 311 -8.69 17.48 -3.19
N SER A 312 -9.92 17.94 -3.28
CA SER A 312 -10.25 19.23 -3.87
C SER A 312 -11.26 20.00 -3.04
N PHE A 313 -11.13 21.32 -3.08
CA PHE A 313 -12.16 22.25 -2.63
C PHE A 313 -13.39 22.19 -3.56
N ASP A 314 -14.53 22.70 -3.11
CA ASP A 314 -15.77 22.73 -3.92
C ASP A 314 -15.63 23.56 -5.21
N ASN A 315 -14.66 24.47 -5.28
CA ASN A 315 -14.31 25.23 -6.49
C ASN A 315 -13.44 24.43 -7.49
N GLY A 316 -13.12 23.17 -7.21
CA GLY A 316 -12.28 22.29 -8.03
C GLY A 316 -10.77 22.51 -7.86
N ASN A 317 -10.33 23.48 -7.06
CA ASN A 317 -8.92 23.65 -6.73
C ASN A 317 -8.45 22.47 -5.87
N ARG A 318 -7.18 22.06 -6.07
CA ARG A 318 -6.59 20.97 -5.28
C ARG A 318 -6.33 21.47 -3.86
N ALA A 319 -6.70 20.65 -2.89
CA ALA A 319 -6.46 20.86 -1.48
C ALA A 319 -5.34 19.95 -0.98
N LEU A 320 -4.80 20.29 0.20
CA LEU A 320 -3.77 19.50 0.89
C LEU A 320 -2.58 19.16 -0.04
N VAL A 321 -2.19 20.10 -0.89
CA VAL A 321 -1.06 19.96 -1.82
C VAL A 321 0.21 20.45 -1.14
N CYS A 322 1.25 19.63 -1.15
CA CYS A 322 2.59 20.07 -0.80
C CYS A 322 3.12 20.92 -1.97
N GLN A 323 3.11 22.25 -1.82
CA GLN A 323 3.47 23.18 -2.89
C GLN A 323 4.94 23.02 -3.30
N ASP A 324 5.86 23.04 -2.33
CA ASP A 324 7.30 22.90 -2.57
C ASP A 324 7.64 21.54 -3.20
N GLY A 325 7.07 20.46 -2.67
CA GLY A 325 7.27 19.12 -3.22
C GLY A 325 6.68 18.95 -4.61
N THR A 326 5.55 19.61 -4.89
CA THR A 326 4.97 19.67 -6.24
C THR A 326 5.87 20.45 -7.19
N GLN A 327 6.37 21.61 -6.80
CA GLN A 327 7.28 22.42 -7.62
C GLN A 327 8.57 21.65 -7.94
N GLN A 328 9.17 21.00 -6.95
CA GLN A 328 10.36 20.17 -7.16
C GLN A 328 10.06 18.95 -8.04
N LEU A 329 8.90 18.32 -7.89
CA LEU A 329 8.47 17.22 -8.74
C LEU A 329 8.27 17.68 -10.20
N MET A 330 7.67 18.85 -10.40
CA MET A 330 7.50 19.46 -11.72
C MET A 330 8.86 19.79 -12.35
N GLN A 331 9.81 20.36 -11.62
CA GLN A 331 11.17 20.60 -12.11
C GLN A 331 11.88 19.29 -12.51
N GLN A 332 11.71 18.22 -11.72
CA GLN A 332 12.22 16.88 -12.05
C GLN A 332 11.50 16.25 -13.25
N HIS A 333 10.23 16.58 -13.47
CA HIS A 333 9.46 16.07 -14.59
C HIS A 333 9.75 16.85 -15.87
N ASP A 334 9.89 18.18 -15.81
CA ASP A 334 10.24 19.03 -16.94
C ASP A 334 11.65 18.73 -17.46
N SER A 335 12.60 18.43 -16.56
CA SER A 335 13.91 17.89 -16.95
C SER A 335 13.86 16.51 -17.61
N LYS A 336 12.75 15.77 -17.45
CA LYS A 336 12.48 14.51 -18.16
C LYS A 336 11.61 14.68 -19.41
N VAL A 337 10.74 15.68 -19.47
CA VAL A 337 9.72 15.88 -20.52
C VAL A 337 10.13 16.83 -21.63
N GLN A 338 11.15 17.67 -21.44
CA GLN A 338 11.71 18.47 -22.53
C GLN A 338 13.20 18.24 -22.74
N ARG A 339 13.59 16.97 -22.89
CA ARG A 339 14.94 16.68 -23.38
C ARG A 339 15.02 17.02 -24.87
N VAL A 340 15.70 18.13 -25.16
CA VAL A 340 16.14 18.46 -26.51
C VAL A 340 17.42 17.68 -26.80
N CYS A 341 17.45 16.96 -27.91
CA CYS A 341 18.65 16.32 -28.40
C CYS A 341 19.70 17.38 -28.72
N LEU A 342 20.84 17.37 -28.04
CA LEU A 342 21.92 18.33 -28.30
C LEU A 342 22.59 18.11 -29.66
N LEU A 343 22.46 16.90 -30.22
CA LEU A 343 22.98 16.57 -31.54
C LEU A 343 22.16 17.22 -32.66
N CYS A 344 20.82 17.15 -32.63
CA CYS A 344 19.99 17.58 -33.77
C CYS A 344 18.90 18.62 -33.43
N GLY A 345 18.67 18.90 -32.14
CA GLY A 345 17.64 19.82 -31.67
C GLY A 345 16.22 19.24 -31.59
N GLN A 346 16.00 17.97 -31.95
CA GLN A 346 14.69 17.33 -31.86
C GLN A 346 14.30 17.02 -30.41
N ARG A 347 12.99 16.87 -30.16
CA ARG A 347 12.39 16.56 -28.85
C ARG A 347 11.68 15.21 -28.89
N PRO A 348 12.36 14.09 -28.57
CA PRO A 348 11.69 12.79 -28.45
C PRO A 348 10.60 12.82 -27.36
N LYS A 349 9.45 12.18 -27.60
CA LYS A 349 8.25 12.30 -26.73
C LYS A 349 8.37 11.54 -25.41
N GLY A 350 9.42 10.74 -25.22
CA GLY A 350 9.63 10.04 -23.96
C GLY A 350 10.96 9.29 -23.86
N PRO A 351 11.22 8.62 -22.73
CA PRO A 351 12.51 7.98 -22.44
C PRO A 351 12.93 6.88 -23.45
N ASN A 352 11.97 6.09 -23.91
CA ASN A 352 12.22 5.02 -24.88
C ASN A 352 12.54 5.57 -26.28
N GLU A 353 11.83 6.64 -26.67
CA GLU A 353 12.10 7.35 -27.91
C GLU A 353 13.45 8.07 -27.84
N TRP A 354 13.80 8.65 -26.69
CA TRP A 354 15.08 9.30 -26.44
C TRP A 354 16.25 8.34 -26.70
N ARG A 355 16.24 7.15 -26.08
CA ARG A 355 17.30 6.15 -26.28
C ARG A 355 17.39 5.72 -27.74
N THR A 356 16.26 5.50 -28.40
CA THR A 356 16.20 5.10 -29.82
C THR A 356 16.75 6.20 -30.72
N HIS A 357 16.39 7.44 -30.45
CA HIS A 357 16.84 8.63 -31.15
C HIS A 357 18.36 8.82 -31.03
N ILE A 358 18.90 8.85 -29.81
CA ILE A 358 20.35 8.99 -29.58
C ILE A 358 21.14 7.83 -30.19
N SER A 359 20.64 6.60 -30.05
CA SER A 359 21.30 5.42 -30.61
C SER A 359 21.29 5.40 -32.14
N THR A 360 20.33 6.08 -32.78
CA THR A 360 20.31 6.25 -34.23
C THR A 360 21.47 7.12 -34.68
N HIS A 361 21.73 8.23 -33.99
CA HIS A 361 22.88 9.09 -34.26
C HIS A 361 24.22 8.36 -34.06
N VAL A 362 24.36 7.63 -32.94
CA VAL A 362 25.55 6.82 -32.67
C VAL A 362 25.77 5.79 -33.77
N LEU A 363 24.72 5.06 -34.18
CA LEU A 363 24.85 4.03 -35.21
C LEU A 363 25.17 4.60 -36.59
N ARG A 364 24.58 5.75 -36.95
CA ARG A 364 24.87 6.44 -38.22
C ARG A 364 26.32 6.94 -38.25
N SER A 365 26.79 7.54 -37.17
CA SER A 365 28.18 7.98 -37.02
C SER A 365 29.16 6.81 -37.16
N ILE A 366 28.94 5.68 -36.47
CA ILE A 366 29.77 4.47 -36.58
C ILE A 366 29.80 3.92 -38.02
N ARG A 367 28.70 4.09 -38.77
CA ARG A 367 28.58 3.65 -40.16
C ARG A 367 29.07 4.66 -41.19
N GLY A 368 29.61 5.81 -40.76
CA GLY A 368 30.03 6.89 -41.66
C GLY A 368 28.87 7.53 -42.45
N VAL A 369 27.64 7.41 -41.97
CA VAL A 369 26.48 8.04 -42.59
C VAL A 369 26.45 9.50 -42.15
N ALA A 370 26.59 10.42 -43.11
CA ALA A 370 26.55 11.85 -42.84
C ALA A 370 25.18 12.29 -42.31
N GLU A 371 25.20 13.10 -41.24
CA GLU A 371 24.01 13.72 -40.65
C GLU A 371 24.27 15.20 -40.38
N SER A 372 23.26 16.05 -40.61
CA SER A 372 23.32 17.46 -40.23
C SER A 372 23.07 17.63 -38.73
N LEU A 373 24.14 17.51 -37.93
CA LEU A 373 24.09 17.65 -36.48
C LEU A 373 24.62 19.03 -36.04
N ARG A 374 23.99 19.63 -35.03
CA ARG A 374 24.46 20.79 -34.29
C ARG A 374 25.74 20.49 -33.51
N THR A 375 25.84 19.30 -32.95
CA THR A 375 27.04 18.79 -32.28
C THR A 375 27.35 17.39 -32.78
N PRO A 376 28.63 17.07 -33.06
CA PRO A 376 28.98 15.74 -33.55
C PRO A 376 28.84 14.68 -32.45
N VAL A 377 28.60 13.44 -32.87
CA VAL A 377 28.72 12.27 -31.98
C VAL A 377 30.19 12.14 -31.54
N GLY A 378 30.41 11.77 -30.29
CA GLY A 378 31.75 11.57 -29.74
C GLY A 378 32.51 10.46 -30.47
N LEU A 379 33.82 10.67 -30.66
CA LEU A 379 34.66 9.84 -31.52
C LEU A 379 34.98 8.46 -30.95
N SER A 380 35.08 8.34 -29.62
CA SER A 380 35.49 7.09 -28.96
C SER A 380 34.50 6.66 -27.90
N LEU A 381 33.97 5.44 -28.02
CA LEU A 381 33.03 4.83 -27.08
C LEU A 381 31.89 5.80 -26.67
N PRO A 382 31.13 6.40 -27.60
CA PRO A 382 30.12 7.39 -27.29
C PRO A 382 29.03 6.84 -26.35
N CYS A 383 28.58 7.65 -25.40
CA CYS A 383 27.53 7.25 -24.47
C CYS A 383 26.21 6.94 -25.18
N GLY A 384 25.56 5.82 -24.89
CA GLY A 384 24.25 5.47 -25.46
C GLY A 384 23.09 6.38 -25.05
N LEU A 385 23.30 7.35 -24.16
CA LEU A 385 22.29 8.26 -23.63
C LEU A 385 22.44 9.72 -24.06
N CYS A 386 23.68 10.18 -24.29
CA CYS A 386 23.98 11.54 -24.71
C CYS A 386 24.92 11.64 -25.91
N ALA A 387 25.42 10.52 -26.42
CA ALA A 387 26.38 10.39 -27.52
C ALA A 387 27.72 11.12 -27.33
N SER A 388 27.98 11.69 -26.15
CA SER A 388 29.29 12.27 -25.81
C SER A 388 30.29 11.17 -25.44
N SER A 389 31.57 11.44 -25.66
CA SER A 389 32.71 10.58 -25.29
C SER A 389 33.51 11.18 -24.14
N GLY A 390 34.29 10.36 -23.43
CA GLY A 390 35.32 10.81 -22.47
C GLY A 390 34.80 11.41 -21.14
N LYS A 391 33.49 11.42 -20.90
CA LYS A 391 32.92 11.90 -19.62
C LYS A 391 32.82 10.75 -18.62
N SER A 392 33.43 10.89 -17.44
CA SER A 392 33.32 9.90 -16.35
C SER A 392 31.86 9.64 -15.95
N ALA A 393 31.02 10.67 -15.90
CA ALA A 393 29.59 10.52 -15.63
C ALA A 393 28.86 9.63 -16.66
N CYS A 394 29.40 9.49 -17.87
CA CYS A 394 28.82 8.65 -18.93
C CYS A 394 29.29 7.19 -18.89
N GLU A 395 30.18 6.84 -17.95
CA GLU A 395 30.48 5.45 -17.67
C GLU A 395 29.21 4.73 -17.22
N VAL A 396 29.16 3.44 -17.57
CA VAL A 396 27.98 2.62 -17.34
C VAL A 396 28.37 1.30 -16.73
N SER A 397 27.58 0.89 -15.74
CA SER A 397 27.76 -0.37 -15.03
C SER A 397 26.45 -1.11 -14.92
N LEU A 398 26.51 -2.43 -14.81
CA LEU A 398 25.35 -3.28 -14.58
C LEU A 398 25.39 -3.85 -13.16
N LEU A 399 24.25 -3.80 -12.48
CA LEU A 399 24.03 -4.43 -11.18
C LEU A 399 22.95 -5.50 -11.32
N THR A 400 23.33 -6.76 -11.17
CA THR A 400 22.41 -7.90 -11.27
C THR A 400 21.99 -8.36 -9.89
N LYS A 401 20.68 -8.29 -9.59
CA LYS A 401 20.07 -8.79 -8.35
C LYS A 401 19.00 -9.81 -8.71
N GLY A 402 19.30 -11.10 -8.53
CA GLY A 402 18.42 -12.19 -8.95
C GLY A 402 18.12 -12.12 -10.47
N PRO A 403 16.85 -12.16 -10.91
CA PRO A 403 16.49 -12.09 -12.33
C PRO A 403 16.50 -10.66 -12.90
N THR A 404 16.75 -9.65 -12.07
CA THR A 404 16.68 -8.23 -12.46
C THR A 404 18.06 -7.62 -12.65
N THR A 405 18.24 -6.92 -13.77
CA THR A 405 19.47 -6.18 -14.10
C THR A 405 19.17 -4.68 -14.11
N HIS A 406 19.90 -3.93 -13.29
CA HIS A 406 19.84 -2.48 -13.21
C HIS A 406 20.99 -1.86 -13.98
N VAL A 407 20.70 -0.83 -14.77
CA VAL A 407 21.71 0.01 -15.44
C VAL A 407 22.05 1.17 -14.51
N LEU A 408 23.32 1.29 -14.15
CA LEU A 408 23.84 2.37 -13.30
C LEU A 408 24.69 3.30 -14.16
N THR A 409 24.39 4.60 -14.13
CA THR A 409 25.14 5.65 -14.82
C THR A 409 24.78 7.00 -14.21
N GLU A 410 25.76 7.90 -14.16
CA GLU A 410 25.58 9.28 -13.68
C GLU A 410 25.31 10.27 -14.82
N CYS A 411 25.08 9.76 -16.04
CA CYS A 411 24.86 10.58 -17.21
C CYS A 411 23.68 11.52 -16.95
N GLU A 412 23.86 12.81 -17.21
CA GLU A 412 22.79 13.82 -17.08
C GLU A 412 21.54 13.47 -17.92
N LYS A 413 21.73 12.69 -18.98
CA LYS A 413 20.66 12.21 -19.87
C LYS A 413 20.23 10.77 -19.54
N SER A 414 20.54 10.27 -18.35
CA SER A 414 20.11 8.95 -17.89
C SER A 414 18.58 8.83 -17.89
N VAL A 415 18.12 7.63 -18.24
CA VAL A 415 16.72 7.21 -18.17
C VAL A 415 16.66 5.83 -17.54
N ASN A 416 15.55 5.49 -16.90
CA ASN A 416 15.34 4.13 -16.43
C ASN A 416 15.21 3.19 -17.63
N ILE A 417 16.15 2.25 -17.76
CA ILE A 417 16.16 1.25 -18.82
C ILE A 417 15.65 -0.07 -18.24
N THR A 418 14.51 -0.56 -18.73
CA THR A 418 14.05 -1.93 -18.45
C THR A 418 14.90 -2.91 -19.26
N TYR A 419 16.01 -3.38 -18.68
CA TYR A 419 17.07 -4.09 -19.38
C TYR A 419 16.58 -5.23 -20.28
N LYS A 420 15.80 -6.18 -19.75
CA LYS A 420 15.29 -7.35 -20.50
C LYS A 420 14.49 -6.97 -21.75
N SER A 421 13.66 -5.92 -21.66
CA SER A 421 12.89 -5.44 -22.81
C SER A 421 13.78 -4.69 -23.82
N ALA A 422 14.70 -3.86 -23.33
CA ALA A 422 15.60 -3.07 -24.17
C ALA A 422 16.63 -3.93 -24.91
N GLU A 423 17.04 -5.05 -24.33
CA GLU A 423 18.00 -6.00 -24.89
C GLU A 423 17.47 -6.69 -26.16
N HIS A 424 16.19 -7.10 -26.14
CA HIS A 424 15.54 -7.78 -27.27
C HIS A 424 15.01 -6.78 -28.31
N GLY A 425 14.69 -5.55 -27.88
CA GLY A 425 14.00 -4.57 -28.70
C GLY A 425 12.56 -4.99 -29.02
N SER A 426 11.82 -4.10 -29.67
CA SER A 426 10.47 -4.38 -30.16
C SER A 426 10.22 -3.70 -31.50
N LYS A 427 9.06 -3.94 -32.13
CA LYS A 427 8.67 -3.23 -33.36
C LYS A 427 8.58 -1.71 -33.14
N SER A 428 8.10 -1.26 -31.97
CA SER A 428 7.98 0.17 -31.64
C SER A 428 9.28 0.76 -31.10
N THR A 429 10.18 -0.08 -30.57
CA THR A 429 11.48 0.33 -30.00
C THR A 429 12.59 -0.58 -30.53
N PRO A 430 12.99 -0.45 -31.80
CA PRO A 430 13.93 -1.37 -32.44
C PRO A 430 15.37 -1.26 -31.90
N CYS A 431 15.67 -0.18 -31.17
CA CYS A 431 16.99 0.03 -30.60
C CYS A 431 17.35 -1.05 -29.56
N ARG A 432 18.41 -1.80 -29.86
CA ARG A 432 19.03 -2.80 -28.98
C ARG A 432 20.33 -2.31 -28.32
N ASN A 433 20.60 -1.01 -28.38
CA ASN A 433 21.76 -0.43 -27.71
C ASN A 433 21.49 -0.41 -26.20
N VAL A 434 22.06 -1.39 -25.51
CA VAL A 434 22.06 -1.53 -24.06
C VAL A 434 23.50 -1.77 -23.61
N PRO A 435 23.87 -1.42 -22.37
CA PRO A 435 25.17 -1.78 -21.83
C PRO A 435 25.28 -3.30 -21.73
N ILE A 436 26.45 -3.85 -22.03
CA ILE A 436 26.77 -5.28 -21.91
C ILE A 436 28.15 -5.42 -21.29
N VAL A 437 28.33 -6.45 -20.45
CA VAL A 437 29.63 -6.73 -19.82
C VAL A 437 30.52 -7.46 -20.82
N CYS A 438 31.75 -6.97 -21.00
CA CYS A 438 32.76 -7.67 -21.80
C CYS A 438 33.28 -8.87 -21.00
N LYS A 439 33.06 -10.09 -21.52
CA LYS A 439 33.52 -11.33 -20.87
C LYS A 439 35.04 -11.50 -20.88
N LEU A 440 35.75 -10.77 -21.72
CA LEU A 440 37.22 -10.80 -21.76
C LEU A 440 37.83 -9.91 -20.66
N CYS A 441 37.18 -8.77 -20.34
CA CYS A 441 37.54 -7.94 -19.18
C CYS A 441 37.18 -8.61 -17.84
N HIS A 442 36.13 -9.43 -17.85
CA HIS A 442 35.56 -10.07 -16.66
C HIS A 442 35.29 -11.55 -16.97
N PRO A 443 36.34 -12.40 -17.00
CA PRO A 443 36.20 -13.81 -17.35
C PRO A 443 35.35 -14.57 -16.34
N ASP A 444 35.45 -14.19 -15.06
CA ASP A 444 34.67 -14.79 -13.99
C ASP A 444 33.28 -14.17 -13.90
N GLN A 445 32.27 -15.03 -13.67
CA GLN A 445 30.96 -14.54 -13.28
C GLN A 445 31.05 -13.93 -11.88
N PRO A 446 30.66 -12.67 -11.71
CA PRO A 446 30.73 -12.04 -10.41
C PRO A 446 29.67 -12.67 -9.49
N PRO A 447 29.84 -12.56 -8.17
CA PRO A 447 28.77 -12.85 -7.23
C PRO A 447 27.49 -12.05 -7.55
N PRO A 448 26.30 -12.61 -7.31
CA PRO A 448 25.05 -11.85 -7.38
C PRO A 448 25.12 -10.59 -6.50
N GLY A 449 24.67 -9.46 -7.03
CA GLY A 449 24.69 -8.17 -6.32
C GLY A 449 25.97 -7.35 -6.52
N THR A 450 26.96 -7.83 -7.27
CA THR A 450 28.14 -7.05 -7.63
C THR A 450 27.84 -6.13 -8.82
N CYS A 451 28.40 -4.91 -8.77
CA CYS A 451 28.35 -3.95 -9.86
C CYS A 451 29.51 -4.23 -10.84
N GLN A 452 29.22 -4.36 -12.14
CA GLN A 452 30.23 -4.61 -13.17
C GLN A 452 30.28 -3.48 -14.18
N ARG A 453 31.50 -3.08 -14.57
CA ARG A 453 31.69 -2.14 -15.67
C ARG A 453 31.14 -2.75 -16.97
N ALA A 454 30.40 -1.96 -17.72
CA ALA A 454 29.77 -2.39 -18.95
C ALA A 454 30.11 -1.42 -20.10
N GLN A 455 29.91 -1.90 -21.32
CA GLN A 455 30.09 -1.13 -22.55
C GLN A 455 28.76 -1.08 -23.29
N TRP A 456 28.41 0.07 -23.85
CA TRP A 456 27.25 0.13 -24.76
C TRP A 456 27.44 -0.86 -25.90
N ARG A 457 26.41 -1.65 -26.24
CA ARG A 457 26.50 -2.72 -27.24
C ARG A 457 27.10 -2.24 -28.57
N TYR A 458 26.76 -1.02 -29.02
CA TYR A 458 27.31 -0.46 -30.26
C TYR A 458 28.80 -0.11 -30.18
N ASN A 459 29.33 0.09 -28.97
CA ASN A 459 30.73 0.40 -28.72
C ASN A 459 31.59 -0.87 -28.55
N MET A 460 30.98 -2.06 -28.51
CA MET A 460 31.70 -3.31 -28.26
C MET A 460 32.81 -3.60 -29.29
N PRO A 461 32.60 -3.39 -30.62
CA PRO A 461 33.67 -3.58 -31.59
C PRO A 461 34.89 -2.67 -31.33
N GLU A 462 34.66 -1.40 -31.03
CA GLU A 462 35.74 -0.45 -30.71
C GLU A 462 36.44 -0.82 -29.40
N HIS A 463 35.67 -1.20 -28.38
CA HIS A 463 36.23 -1.68 -27.11
C HIS A 463 37.12 -2.92 -27.31
N LEU A 464 36.68 -3.90 -28.10
CA LEU A 464 37.48 -5.08 -28.41
C LEU A 464 38.76 -4.70 -29.15
N SER A 465 38.70 -3.81 -30.15
CA SER A 465 39.90 -3.32 -30.85
C SER A 465 40.90 -2.62 -29.93
N ALA A 466 40.42 -1.87 -28.95
CA ALA A 466 41.28 -1.09 -28.05
C ALA A 466 41.83 -1.90 -26.86
N ALA A 467 40.98 -2.71 -26.22
CA ALA A 467 41.31 -3.41 -24.97
C ALA A 467 41.69 -4.88 -25.18
N HIS A 468 41.30 -5.46 -26.31
CA HIS A 468 41.48 -6.88 -26.64
C HIS A 468 41.92 -7.06 -28.10
N PRO A 469 42.99 -6.37 -28.56
CA PRO A 469 43.40 -6.37 -29.96
C PRO A 469 43.65 -7.77 -30.53
N GLU A 470 44.04 -8.72 -29.68
CA GLU A 470 44.22 -10.14 -30.03
C GLU A 470 42.91 -10.84 -30.47
N TYR A 471 41.75 -10.30 -30.08
CA TYR A 471 40.43 -10.78 -30.48
C TYR A 471 39.75 -9.89 -31.55
N ALA A 472 40.38 -8.77 -31.92
CA ALA A 472 39.78 -7.77 -32.81
C ALA A 472 39.97 -8.05 -34.31
N SER A 473 40.74 -9.09 -34.68
CA SER A 473 41.09 -9.37 -36.07
C SER A 473 39.89 -9.83 -36.93
N PRO A 474 39.69 -9.25 -38.13
CA PRO A 474 38.74 -9.76 -39.13
C PRO A 474 39.01 -11.21 -39.56
N LEU A 475 40.25 -11.69 -39.41
CA LEU A 475 40.66 -13.06 -39.76
C LEU A 475 40.12 -14.13 -38.79
N ASN A 476 39.66 -13.74 -37.59
CA ASN A 476 39.07 -14.64 -36.60
C ASN A 476 37.54 -14.78 -36.72
N ARG A 477 36.92 -14.28 -37.81
CA ARG A 477 35.46 -14.44 -38.04
C ARG A 477 35.06 -15.81 -38.62
N PHE A 478 36.01 -16.68 -38.94
CA PHE A 478 35.77 -17.98 -39.60
C PHE A 478 36.37 -19.20 -38.88
N SER A 479 36.79 -19.07 -37.62
CA SER A 479 37.22 -20.20 -36.78
C SER A 479 36.13 -20.67 -35.84
#